data_AF-A0AA49JT53-F1
#
_entry.id   AF-A0AA49JT53-F1
#
_cell.length_a   1.000
_cell.length_b   1.000
_cell.length_c   1.000
_cell.angle_alpha   90.00
_cell.angle_beta   90.00
_cell.angle_gamma   90.00
#
_symmetry.space_group_name_H-M   'P 1'
#
loop_
_entity.id
_entity.type
_entity.pdbx_description
1 polymer ?
#
loop_
_entity_poly.entity_id
_entity_poly.type
_entity_poly.pdbx_seq_one_letter_code
_entity_poly.pdbx_strand_id
1 'polypeptide(L)'
;MTPEYPLPEFTRSLRALAVASAPGSDHDVVFQPLLEARRAAHRATALEQQLAAFDAGRLDRGWRGAIATLAERRYRKSLPDRRALAAELELLAQPVWKALESMKAAAEHTRLARADDKHAAWERWVAEVQLVFRAADAWWEQSLPVLADPRGRKGAFWRRVLRQDQ
;
A
#
# COMPACT_ATOMS: atom_id res chain seq x y z
N MET A 1 9.24 -21.59 19.13
CA MET A 1 9.54 -20.30 19.79
C MET A 1 8.34 -19.40 19.63
N THR A 2 7.78 -18.90 20.74
CA THR A 2 6.71 -17.90 20.73
C THR A 2 7.32 -16.54 20.39
N PRO A 3 6.74 -15.75 19.46
CA PRO A 3 7.26 -14.42 19.17
C PRO A 3 7.14 -13.52 20.40
N GLU A 4 8.13 -12.66 20.62
CA GLU A 4 8.16 -11.70 21.73
C GLU A 4 6.94 -10.75 21.71
N TYR A 5 6.52 -10.35 20.50
CA TYR A 5 5.33 -9.55 20.26
C TYR A 5 4.42 -10.27 19.23
N PRO A 6 3.25 -10.79 19.64
CA PRO A 6 2.36 -11.49 18.73
C PRO A 6 1.64 -10.50 17.80
N LEU A 7 1.88 -10.60 16.49
CA LEU A 7 1.25 -9.71 15.51
C LEU A 7 -0.25 -10.02 15.38
N PRO A 8 -1.13 -9.00 15.39
CA PRO A 8 -2.54 -9.20 15.09
C PRO A 8 -2.74 -9.53 13.60
N GLU A 9 -3.92 -10.03 13.27
CA GLU A 9 -4.30 -10.27 11.88
C GLU A 9 -4.59 -8.94 11.15
N PHE A 10 -3.68 -8.52 10.29
CA PHE A 10 -3.75 -7.26 9.56
C PHE A 10 -4.79 -7.22 8.44
N THR A 11 -5.22 -8.39 7.94
CA THR A 11 -6.05 -8.48 6.73
C THR A 11 -7.52 -8.77 6.98
N ARG A 12 -7.93 -8.93 8.25
CA ARG A 12 -9.28 -9.40 8.62
C ARG A 12 -10.43 -8.47 8.18
N SER A 13 -10.12 -7.23 7.78
CA SER A 13 -11.10 -6.19 7.40
C SER A 13 -10.95 -5.65 5.98
N LEU A 14 -10.06 -6.22 5.16
CA LEU A 14 -9.72 -5.65 3.84
C LEU A 14 -10.56 -6.28 2.74
N ARG A 15 -11.43 -5.49 2.10
CA ARG A 15 -12.44 -6.00 1.17
C ARG A 15 -11.82 -6.40 -0.16
N ALA A 16 -10.82 -5.65 -0.66
CA ALA A 16 -10.15 -5.97 -1.90
C ALA A 16 -9.32 -7.25 -1.78
N LEU A 17 -8.73 -7.51 -0.62
CA LEU A 17 -7.95 -8.74 -0.38
C LEU A 17 -8.82 -9.99 -0.22
N ALA A 18 -10.12 -9.85 0.05
CA ALA A 18 -11.07 -10.96 0.08
C ALA A 18 -11.50 -11.41 -1.34
N VAL A 19 -11.14 -10.66 -2.39
CA VAL A 19 -11.44 -11.01 -3.77
C VAL A 19 -10.37 -11.99 -4.27
N ALA A 20 -10.81 -13.17 -4.73
CA ALA A 20 -9.92 -14.12 -5.38
C ALA A 20 -9.34 -13.48 -6.67
N SER A 21 -8.03 -13.33 -6.71
CA SER A 21 -7.29 -12.82 -7.85
C SER A 21 -6.59 -13.96 -8.60
N ALA A 22 -6.50 -13.84 -9.93
CA ALA A 22 -5.69 -14.76 -10.72
C ALA A 22 -4.19 -14.42 -10.55
N PRO A 23 -3.29 -15.42 -10.54
CA PRO A 23 -1.86 -15.20 -10.49
C PRO A 23 -1.39 -14.18 -11.53
N GLY A 24 -0.70 -13.13 -11.06
CA GLY A 24 -0.16 -12.08 -11.92
C GLY A 24 -1.18 -11.04 -12.40
N SER A 25 -2.41 -11.09 -11.87
CA SER A 25 -3.41 -10.05 -12.07
C SER A 25 -2.93 -8.68 -11.58
N ASP A 26 -3.62 -7.62 -11.98
CA ASP A 26 -3.34 -6.25 -11.54
C ASP A 26 -3.45 -6.11 -10.00
N HIS A 27 -4.34 -6.89 -9.40
CA HIS A 27 -4.49 -6.97 -7.94
C HIS A 27 -3.24 -7.57 -7.28
N ASP A 28 -2.74 -8.70 -7.79
CA ASP A 28 -1.52 -9.34 -7.27
C ASP A 28 -0.33 -8.39 -7.36
N VAL A 29 -0.16 -7.72 -8.49
CA VAL A 29 0.93 -6.75 -8.72
C VAL A 29 0.94 -5.66 -7.65
N VAL A 30 -0.23 -5.19 -7.24
CA VAL A 30 -0.39 -4.13 -6.24
C VAL A 30 -0.15 -4.64 -4.82
N PHE A 31 -0.77 -5.76 -4.45
CA PHE A 31 -0.78 -6.21 -3.05
C PHE A 31 0.39 -7.13 -2.67
N GLN A 32 1.09 -7.71 -3.64
CA GLN A 32 2.18 -8.66 -3.37
C GLN A 32 3.25 -8.12 -2.39
N PRO A 33 3.78 -6.88 -2.52
CA PRO A 33 4.78 -6.37 -1.57
C PRO A 33 4.28 -6.31 -0.11
N LEU A 34 3.01 -5.93 0.10
CA LEU A 34 2.40 -5.89 1.44
C LEU A 34 2.17 -7.29 2.01
N LEU A 35 1.75 -8.23 1.15
CA LEU A 35 1.54 -9.62 1.56
C LEU A 35 2.86 -10.32 1.89
N GLU A 36 3.93 -10.04 1.14
CA GLU A 36 5.27 -10.52 1.45
C GLU A 36 5.81 -9.95 2.76
N ALA A 37 5.65 -8.64 2.99
CA ALA A 37 6.00 -7.99 4.24
C ALA A 37 5.28 -8.63 5.44
N ARG A 38 3.96 -8.84 5.34
CA ARG A 38 3.17 -9.53 6.36
C ARG A 38 3.68 -10.95 6.61
N ARG A 39 3.90 -11.75 5.56
CA ARG A 39 4.42 -13.13 5.70
C ARG A 39 5.78 -13.16 6.37
N ALA A 40 6.66 -12.22 6.04
CA ALA A 40 7.96 -12.08 6.69
C ALA A 40 7.81 -11.71 8.18
N ALA A 41 6.94 -10.76 8.50
CA ALA A 41 6.69 -10.33 9.87
C ALA A 41 6.09 -11.45 10.74
N HIS A 42 5.18 -12.28 10.21
CA HIS A 42 4.64 -13.44 10.95
C HIS A 42 5.69 -14.53 11.22
N ARG A 43 6.73 -14.64 10.39
CA ARG A 43 7.83 -15.60 10.59
C ARG A 43 8.92 -15.05 11.51
N ALA A 44 8.91 -13.74 11.79
CA ALA A 44 9.87 -13.11 12.66
C ALA A 44 9.64 -13.51 14.12
N THR A 45 10.73 -13.81 14.83
CA THR A 45 10.70 -14.14 16.26
C THR A 45 11.11 -12.96 17.14
N ALA A 46 11.76 -11.94 16.57
CA ALA A 46 12.22 -10.74 17.24
C ALA A 46 11.54 -9.47 16.69
N LEU A 47 11.32 -8.47 17.56
CA LEU A 47 10.70 -7.20 17.18
C LEU A 47 11.41 -6.50 16.02
N GLU A 48 12.75 -6.44 16.03
CA GLU A 48 13.52 -5.80 14.94
C GLU A 48 13.28 -6.46 13.58
N GLN A 49 13.10 -7.78 13.55
CA GLN A 49 12.78 -8.50 12.32
C GLN A 49 11.36 -8.17 11.84
N GLN A 50 10.40 -7.99 12.76
CA GLN A 50 9.05 -7.53 12.42
C GLN A 50 9.06 -6.12 11.85
N LEU A 51 9.81 -5.20 12.47
CA LEU A 51 9.97 -3.82 11.97
C LEU A 51 10.64 -3.81 10.58
N ALA A 52 11.69 -4.60 10.38
CA ALA A 52 12.41 -4.71 9.10
C ALA A 52 11.57 -5.35 7.98
N ALA A 53 10.60 -6.20 8.33
CA ALA A 53 9.66 -6.78 7.38
C ALA A 53 8.74 -5.72 6.74
N PHE A 54 8.40 -4.66 7.48
CA PHE A 54 7.65 -3.50 6.99
C PHE A 54 8.56 -2.30 6.70
N ASP A 55 9.55 -2.50 5.80
CA ASP A 55 10.42 -1.43 5.32
C ASP A 55 9.65 -0.46 4.40
N ALA A 56 9.47 0.79 4.85
CA ALA A 56 8.71 1.79 4.11
C ALA A 56 9.31 2.12 2.73
N GLY A 57 10.64 2.14 2.60
CA GLY A 57 11.31 2.43 1.33
C GLY A 57 11.11 1.31 0.29
N ARG A 58 11.15 0.05 0.73
CA ARG A 58 10.85 -1.13 -0.09
C ARG A 58 9.39 -1.11 -0.54
N LEU A 59 8.48 -0.78 0.37
CA LEU A 59 7.05 -0.69 0.06
C LEU A 59 6.73 0.47 -0.90
N ASP A 60 7.33 1.65 -0.72
CA ASP A 60 7.19 2.78 -1.67
C ASP A 60 7.66 2.39 -3.08
N ARG A 61 8.85 1.79 -3.20
CA ARG A 61 9.36 1.30 -4.49
C ARG A 61 8.45 0.25 -5.11
N GLY A 62 7.93 -0.68 -4.30
CA GLY A 62 6.96 -1.68 -4.73
C GLY A 62 5.69 -1.03 -5.28
N TRP A 63 5.16 -0.02 -4.60
CA TRP A 63 3.95 0.70 -5.01
C TRP A 63 4.15 1.47 -6.32
N ARG A 64 5.26 2.19 -6.45
CA ARG A 64 5.62 2.89 -7.70
C ARG A 64 5.81 1.93 -8.86
N GLY A 65 6.46 0.79 -8.60
CA GLY A 65 6.63 -0.28 -9.58
C GLY A 65 5.28 -0.88 -10.03
N ALA A 66 4.34 -1.06 -9.11
CA ALA A 66 2.98 -1.50 -9.43
C ALA A 66 2.27 -0.49 -10.33
N ILE A 67 2.26 0.80 -9.99
CA ILE A 67 1.67 1.87 -10.82
C ILE A 67 2.27 1.87 -12.24
N ALA A 68 3.60 1.81 -12.34
CA ALA A 68 4.28 1.76 -13.63
C ALA A 68 3.86 0.52 -14.45
N THR A 69 3.74 -0.63 -13.79
CA THR A 69 3.31 -1.89 -14.42
C THR A 69 1.87 -1.81 -14.92
N LEU A 70 0.94 -1.28 -14.12
CA LEU A 70 -0.46 -1.09 -14.53
C LEU A 70 -0.57 -0.15 -15.73
N ALA A 71 0.18 0.95 -15.71
CA ALA A 71 0.22 1.90 -16.81
C ALA A 71 0.78 1.28 -18.10
N GLU A 72 1.85 0.49 -17.99
CA GLU A 72 2.45 -0.26 -19.10
C GLU A 72 1.45 -1.25 -19.72
N ARG A 73 0.77 -2.04 -18.87
CA ARG A 73 -0.21 -3.04 -19.27
C ARG A 73 -1.37 -2.40 -20.04
N ARG A 74 -1.85 -1.24 -19.58
CA ARG A 74 -2.96 -0.53 -20.23
C ARG A 74 -2.55 0.18 -21.51
N TYR A 75 -1.36 0.79 -21.53
CA TYR A 75 -0.86 1.60 -22.65
C TYR A 75 0.54 1.17 -23.11
N ARG A 76 0.61 -0.01 -23.73
CA ARG A 76 1.87 -0.58 -24.24
C ARG A 76 2.55 0.24 -25.35
N LYS A 77 1.76 0.91 -26.20
CA LYS A 77 2.27 1.62 -27.39
C LYS A 77 2.28 3.15 -27.26
N SER A 78 1.62 3.71 -26.24
CA SER A 78 1.46 5.16 -26.07
C SER A 78 2.16 5.63 -24.80
N LEU A 79 3.37 6.17 -24.96
CA LEU A 79 4.11 6.78 -23.85
C LEU A 79 3.36 7.97 -23.21
N PRO A 80 2.69 8.87 -23.96
CA PRO A 80 1.91 9.94 -23.36
C PRO A 80 0.75 9.43 -22.49
N ASP A 81 -0.02 8.44 -22.96
CA ASP A 81 -1.16 7.91 -22.19
C ASP A 81 -0.68 7.10 -20.97
N ARG A 82 0.45 6.39 -21.09
CA ARG A 82 1.11 5.73 -19.96
C ARG A 82 1.49 6.72 -18.86
N ARG A 83 2.12 7.84 -19.22
CA ARG A 83 2.49 8.89 -18.25
C ARG A 83 1.26 9.53 -17.61
N ALA A 84 0.20 9.76 -18.39
CA ALA A 84 -1.04 10.32 -17.88
C ALA A 84 -1.71 9.38 -16.87
N LEU A 85 -1.83 8.09 -17.20
CA LEU A 85 -2.40 7.09 -16.29
C LEU A 85 -1.54 6.92 -15.02
N ALA A 86 -0.22 6.85 -15.15
CA ALA A 86 0.67 6.77 -13.99
C ALA A 86 0.48 7.97 -13.06
N ALA A 87 0.45 9.19 -13.60
CA ALA A 87 0.24 10.40 -12.80
C ALA A 87 -1.12 10.41 -12.08
N GLU A 88 -2.18 9.92 -12.72
CA GLU A 88 -3.51 9.81 -12.10
C GLU A 88 -3.52 8.79 -10.95
N LEU A 89 -2.91 7.62 -11.14
CA LEU A 89 -2.75 6.60 -10.11
C LEU A 89 -1.88 7.06 -8.94
N GLU A 90 -0.84 7.85 -9.23
CA GLU A 90 0.04 8.49 -8.25
C GLU A 90 -0.70 9.52 -7.40
N LEU A 91 -1.57 10.34 -8.02
CA LEU A 91 -2.42 11.27 -7.27
C LEU A 91 -3.36 10.54 -6.31
N LEU A 92 -3.95 9.43 -6.75
CA LEU A 92 -4.77 8.59 -5.87
C LEU A 92 -3.93 7.94 -4.75
N ALA A 93 -2.65 7.67 -4.97
CA ALA A 93 -1.77 6.97 -4.03
C ALA A 93 -1.25 7.84 -2.87
N GLN A 94 -1.55 9.15 -2.86
CA GLN A 94 -1.10 10.06 -1.79
C GLN A 94 -1.42 9.58 -0.37
N PRO A 95 -2.62 9.03 -0.07
CA PRO A 95 -2.91 8.47 1.26
C PRO A 95 -2.04 7.26 1.61
N VAL A 96 -1.65 6.44 0.63
CA VAL A 96 -0.74 5.30 0.84
C VAL A 96 0.64 5.79 1.24
N TRP A 97 1.19 6.78 0.52
CA TRP A 97 2.50 7.34 0.85
C TRP A 97 2.51 8.03 2.22
N LYS A 98 1.44 8.75 2.56
CA LYS A 98 1.28 9.32 3.90
C LYS A 98 1.29 8.22 4.98
N ALA A 99 0.57 7.12 4.77
CA ALA A 99 0.55 6.01 5.70
C ALA A 99 1.93 5.32 5.82
N LEU A 100 2.67 5.18 4.73
CA LEU A 100 4.04 4.62 4.75
C LEU A 100 5.00 5.49 5.56
N GLU A 101 4.94 6.82 5.43
CA GLU A 101 5.76 7.74 6.23
C GLU A 101 5.39 7.70 7.72
N SER A 102 4.09 7.66 8.05
CA SER A 102 3.66 7.50 9.45
C SER A 102 4.12 6.17 10.04
N MET A 103 4.00 5.08 9.29
CA MET A 103 4.48 3.75 9.71
C MET A 103 5.99 3.74 9.92
N LYS A 104 6.76 4.40 9.05
CA LYS A 104 8.21 4.56 9.20
C LYS A 104 8.54 5.30 10.51
N ALA A 105 7.89 6.43 10.76
CA ALA A 105 8.09 7.20 11.99
C ALA A 105 7.75 6.39 13.25
N ALA A 106 6.65 5.62 13.21
CA ALA A 106 6.28 4.74 14.31
C ALA A 106 7.28 3.59 14.50
N ALA A 107 7.83 3.01 13.42
CA ALA A 107 8.88 2.00 13.51
C ALA A 107 10.13 2.55 14.19
N GLU A 108 10.60 3.74 13.81
CA GLU A 108 11.75 4.39 14.47
C GLU A 108 11.47 4.66 15.95
N HIS A 109 10.26 5.15 16.27
CA HIS A 109 9.86 5.37 17.66
C HIS A 109 9.91 4.07 18.48
N THR A 110 9.41 2.97 17.93
CA THR A 110 9.47 1.65 18.57
C THR A 110 10.89 1.15 18.80
N ARG A 111 11.81 1.37 17.85
CA ARG A 111 13.23 1.02 18.05
C ARG A 111 13.85 1.77 19.22
N LEU A 112 13.58 3.08 19.30
CA LEU A 112 14.15 3.97 20.30
C LEU A 112 13.44 3.93 21.66
N ALA A 113 12.23 3.37 21.73
CA ALA A 113 11.46 3.29 22.97
C ALA A 113 12.20 2.50 24.06
N ARG A 114 12.10 2.99 25.29
CA ARG A 114 12.61 2.32 26.50
C ARG A 114 11.85 1.03 26.75
N ALA A 115 12.40 0.14 27.57
CA ALA A 115 11.77 -1.15 27.90
C ALA A 115 10.32 -0.99 28.40
N ASP A 116 10.08 -0.03 29.30
CA ASP A 116 8.76 0.20 29.91
C ASP A 116 7.71 0.71 28.90
N ASP A 117 8.15 1.42 27.84
CA ASP A 117 7.28 1.99 26.81
C ASP A 117 7.20 1.13 25.54
N LYS A 118 7.99 0.04 25.47
CA LYS A 118 8.22 -0.72 24.23
C LYS A 118 6.93 -1.33 23.68
N HIS A 119 6.10 -1.87 24.57
CA HIS A 119 4.82 -2.47 24.18
C HIS A 119 3.86 -1.43 23.59
N ALA A 120 3.70 -0.28 24.23
CA ALA A 120 2.83 0.79 23.74
C ALA A 120 3.32 1.35 22.39
N ALA A 121 4.64 1.51 22.22
CA ALA A 121 5.23 1.92 20.95
C ALA A 121 4.97 0.88 19.85
N TRP A 122 5.12 -0.42 20.16
CA TRP A 122 4.79 -1.51 19.26
C TRP A 122 3.32 -1.51 18.85
N GLU A 123 2.37 -1.37 19.78
CA GLU A 123 0.94 -1.30 19.47
C GLU A 123 0.62 -0.13 18.52
N ARG A 124 1.28 1.01 18.72
CA ARG A 124 1.14 2.17 17.83
C ARG A 124 1.69 1.89 16.44
N TRP A 125 2.85 1.26 16.34
CA TRP A 125 3.40 0.83 15.04
C TRP A 125 2.46 -0.17 14.33
N VAL A 126 1.90 -1.14 15.05
CA VAL A 126 0.89 -2.07 14.54
C VAL A 126 -0.33 -1.33 13.98
N ALA A 127 -0.82 -0.30 14.67
CA ALA A 127 -1.92 0.52 14.18
C ALA A 127 -1.57 1.24 12.86
N GLU A 128 -0.36 1.79 12.73
CA GLU A 128 0.10 2.40 11.47
C GLU A 128 0.22 1.38 10.33
N VAL A 129 0.69 0.16 10.60
CA VAL A 129 0.69 -0.94 9.61
C VAL A 129 -0.73 -1.22 9.13
N GLN A 130 -1.73 -1.25 10.02
CA GLN A 130 -3.13 -1.41 9.61
C GLN A 130 -3.63 -0.26 8.74
N LEU A 131 -3.18 0.98 8.99
CA LEU A 131 -3.53 2.13 8.16
C LEU A 131 -2.94 2.02 6.75
N VAL A 132 -1.72 1.50 6.59
CA VAL A 132 -1.14 1.22 5.27
C VAL A 132 -2.03 0.25 4.48
N PHE A 133 -2.45 -0.85 5.11
CA PHE A 133 -3.34 -1.82 4.48
C PHE A 133 -4.70 -1.22 4.09
N ARG A 134 -5.31 -0.41 4.95
CA ARG A 134 -6.58 0.28 4.63
C ARG A 134 -6.42 1.29 3.51
N ALA A 135 -5.32 2.04 3.50
CA ALA A 135 -5.03 2.99 2.43
C ALA A 135 -4.82 2.28 1.09
N ALA A 136 -4.14 1.14 1.09
CA ALA A 136 -3.96 0.27 -0.07
C ALA A 136 -5.30 -0.25 -0.62
N ASP A 137 -6.18 -0.75 0.27
CA ASP A 137 -7.53 -1.23 -0.07
C ASP A 137 -8.37 -0.13 -0.72
N ALA A 138 -8.42 1.05 -0.08
CA ALA A 138 -9.15 2.21 -0.58
C ALA A 138 -8.58 2.75 -1.89
N TRP A 139 -7.25 2.73 -2.06
CA TRP A 139 -6.60 3.12 -3.31
C TRP A 139 -6.99 2.18 -4.45
N TRP A 140 -6.99 0.86 -4.20
CA TRP A 140 -7.39 -0.12 -5.20
C TRP A 140 -8.82 0.13 -5.67
N GLU A 141 -9.78 0.28 -4.76
CA GLU A 141 -11.18 0.59 -5.10
C GLU A 141 -11.31 1.87 -5.94
N GLN A 142 -10.57 2.93 -5.59
CA GLN A 142 -10.56 4.20 -6.32
C GLN A 142 -9.86 4.12 -7.69
N SER A 143 -8.89 3.22 -7.83
CA SER A 143 -8.14 3.01 -9.08
C SER A 143 -8.94 2.24 -10.13
N LEU A 144 -9.87 1.38 -9.72
CA LEU A 144 -10.62 0.50 -10.63
C LEU A 144 -11.34 1.26 -11.76
N PRO A 145 -12.08 2.37 -11.52
CA PRO A 145 -12.68 3.14 -12.60
C PRO A 145 -11.66 3.76 -13.57
N VAL A 146 -10.50 4.16 -13.06
CA VAL A 146 -9.41 4.75 -13.86
C VAL A 146 -8.77 3.69 -14.75
N LEU A 147 -8.51 2.51 -14.19
CA LEU A 147 -8.00 1.35 -14.92
C LEU A 147 -9.00 0.83 -15.95
N ALA A 148 -10.30 0.89 -15.64
CA ALA A 148 -11.37 0.45 -16.53
C ALA A 148 -11.64 1.43 -17.68
N ASP A 149 -11.29 2.71 -17.59
CA ASP A 149 -11.63 3.72 -18.60
C ASP A 149 -10.94 3.41 -19.96
N PRO A 150 -11.71 3.05 -21.01
CA PRO A 150 -11.13 2.74 -22.31
C PRO A 150 -10.74 4.00 -23.11
N ARG A 151 -11.06 5.21 -22.62
CA ARG A 151 -11.02 6.44 -23.44
C ARG A 151 -9.66 7.14 -23.50
N GLY A 152 -8.64 6.70 -22.75
CA GLY A 152 -7.41 7.49 -22.61
C GLY A 152 -7.72 8.94 -22.22
N ARG A 153 -6.80 9.88 -22.49
CA ARG A 153 -6.82 11.36 -22.28
C ARG A 153 -8.12 12.15 -21.91
N LYS A 154 -9.34 11.69 -22.16
CA LYS A 154 -10.62 12.35 -21.79
C LYS A 154 -11.14 11.88 -20.41
N GLY A 155 -10.36 12.24 -19.39
CA GLY A 155 -10.52 11.83 -17.99
C GLY A 155 -11.95 11.89 -17.45
N ALA A 156 -12.37 10.76 -16.88
CA ALA A 156 -13.45 10.73 -15.90
C ALA A 156 -13.02 11.38 -14.57
N PHE A 157 -11.73 11.31 -14.21
CA PHE A 157 -11.18 11.89 -12.99
C PHE A 157 -11.09 13.42 -13.02
N TRP A 158 -10.52 14.03 -14.06
CA TRP A 158 -10.51 15.50 -14.18
C TRP A 158 -11.92 16.11 -14.17
N ARG A 159 -12.92 15.41 -14.73
CA ARG A 159 -14.33 15.83 -14.66
C ARG A 159 -14.97 15.70 -13.27
N ARG A 160 -14.37 14.91 -12.38
CA ARG A 160 -14.81 14.71 -11.00
C ARG A 160 -14.08 15.68 -10.07
N VAL A 161 -12.78 15.87 -10.27
CA VAL A 161 -11.95 16.89 -9.60
C VAL A 161 -12.47 18.30 -9.91
N LEU A 162 -12.68 18.63 -11.19
CA LEU A 162 -13.24 19.93 -11.60
C LEU A 162 -14.70 20.15 -11.18
N ARG A 163 -15.39 19.13 -10.65
CA ARG A 163 -16.77 19.23 -10.15
C ARG A 163 -16.86 19.42 -8.64
N GLN A 164 -15.78 19.23 -7.89
CA GLN A 164 -15.78 19.45 -6.44
C GLN A 164 -15.41 20.89 -6.04
N ASP A 165 -15.04 21.74 -7.02
CA ASP A 165 -14.72 23.16 -6.84
C ASP A 165 -15.85 24.12 -7.29
N GLN A 166 -17.10 23.62 -7.41
CA GLN A 166 -18.32 24.43 -7.62
C GLN A 166 -19.34 24.14 -6.52
#